data_AF-A0A7S1QE60-F1
#
_entry.id   AF-A0A7S1QE60-F1
#
_cell.length_a   1.000
_cell.length_b   1.000
_cell.length_c   1.000
_cell.angle_alpha   90.00
_cell.angle_beta   90.00
_cell.angle_gamma   90.00
#
_symmetry.space_group_name_H-M   'P 1'
#
loop_
_entity.id
_entity.type
_entity.pdbx_description
1 polymer ?
#
loop_
_entity_poly.entity_id
_entity_poly.type
_entity_poly.pdbx_seq_one_letter_code
_entity_poly.pdbx_strand_id
1 'polypeptide(L)'
;RPRESEHQALHNLAEMEDKIKLLKEKADRFSRYQQLFDAQPLARWQELGQLTELFDARKAVWTLLQEYDNKRRTWYETPVGQLDAEEIQTSVKEMHQRSNRLLGLMKDKGFVDSVAAEVETSIKQMKKEFLPVIVDCANPDLTKDHWDRILQKLPTADGAKQFRETLCLDELSGYGVFENPGVVAS
;
A
#
# COMPACT_ATOMS: atom_id res chain seq x y z
N ARG A 1 10.39 -2.48 -15.64
CA ARG A 1 10.61 -2.69 -14.18
C ARG A 1 9.76 -1.67 -13.42
N PRO A 2 8.62 -2.06 -12.82
CA PRO A 2 7.71 -1.14 -12.13
C PRO A 2 8.34 -0.39 -10.93
N ARG A 3 9.36 -0.97 -10.27
CA ARG A 3 10.04 -0.35 -9.11
C ARG A 3 10.96 0.82 -9.46
N GLU A 4 11.54 0.82 -10.66
CA GLU A 4 12.44 1.89 -11.10
C GLU A 4 11.63 3.17 -11.38
N SER A 5 10.41 3.03 -11.89
CA SER A 5 9.45 4.14 -12.01
C SER A 5 8.97 4.66 -10.66
N GLU A 6 8.82 3.81 -9.64
CA GLU A 6 8.35 4.22 -8.31
C GLU A 6 9.40 5.05 -7.55
N HIS A 7 10.66 4.58 -7.52
CA HIS A 7 11.76 5.34 -6.87
C HIS A 7 11.97 6.68 -7.57
N GLN A 8 11.90 6.70 -8.91
CA GLN A 8 11.96 7.95 -9.68
C GLN A 8 10.78 8.87 -9.37
N ALA A 9 9.57 8.34 -9.24
CA ALA A 9 8.38 9.12 -8.89
C ALA A 9 8.52 9.75 -7.50
N LEU A 10 8.96 8.98 -6.49
CA LEU A 10 9.21 9.48 -5.14
C LEU A 10 10.32 10.54 -5.12
N HIS A 11 11.40 10.35 -5.88
CA HIS A 11 12.46 11.33 -6.02
C HIS A 11 11.95 12.64 -6.63
N ASN A 12 11.22 12.56 -7.75
CA ASN A 12 10.64 13.73 -8.41
C ASN A 12 9.66 14.48 -7.48
N LEU A 13 8.88 13.74 -6.67
CA LEU A 13 7.98 14.33 -5.68
C LEU A 13 8.76 15.07 -4.59
N ALA A 14 9.89 14.54 -4.12
CA ALA A 14 10.74 15.23 -3.15
C ALA A 14 11.29 16.55 -3.72
N GLU A 15 11.76 16.57 -4.97
CA GLU A 15 12.21 17.81 -5.61
C GLU A 15 11.07 18.84 -5.79
N MET A 16 9.84 18.38 -6.06
CA MET A 16 8.67 19.25 -6.14
C MET A 16 8.28 19.82 -4.78
N GLU A 17 8.42 19.04 -3.70
CA GLU A 17 8.16 19.49 -2.33
C GLU A 17 9.06 20.67 -1.95
N ASP A 18 10.35 20.60 -2.29
CA ASP A 18 11.30 21.69 -2.04
C ASP A 18 10.88 22.98 -2.78
N LYS A 19 10.39 22.85 -4.02
CA LYS A 19 9.89 23.98 -4.80
C LYS A 19 8.62 24.57 -4.19
N ILE A 20 7.67 23.72 -3.77
CA ILE A 20 6.43 24.17 -3.10
C ILE A 20 6.76 24.88 -1.78
N LYS A 21 7.71 24.35 -1.01
CA LYS A 21 8.19 24.97 0.23
C LYS A 21 8.76 26.36 -0.02
N LEU A 22 9.62 26.51 -1.03
CA LEU A 22 10.17 27.81 -1.41
C LEU A 22 9.07 28.81 -1.84
N LEU A 23 8.03 28.34 -2.54
CA LEU A 23 6.90 29.18 -2.93
C LEU A 23 6.07 29.62 -1.71
N LYS A 24 5.83 28.73 -0.75
CA LYS A 24 5.17 29.06 0.53
C LYS A 24 5.95 30.11 1.32
N GLU A 25 7.28 29.94 1.46
CA GLU A 25 8.13 30.91 2.15
C GLU A 25 8.10 32.29 1.49
N LYS A 26 8.08 32.34 0.15
CA LYS A 26 7.92 33.60 -0.60
C LYS A 26 6.54 34.22 -0.39
N ALA A 27 5.48 33.41 -0.44
CA ALA A 27 4.10 33.85 -0.20
C ALA A 27 3.96 34.47 1.19
N ASP A 28 4.47 33.80 2.23
CA ASP A 28 4.46 34.30 3.60
C ASP A 28 5.24 35.62 3.74
N ARG A 29 6.39 35.73 3.07
CA ARG A 29 7.17 36.97 3.07
C ARG A 29 6.40 38.13 2.44
N PHE A 30 5.75 37.90 1.30
CA PHE A 30 4.96 38.94 0.65
C PHE A 30 3.72 39.31 1.47
N SER A 31 3.06 38.35 2.12
CA SER A 31 1.96 38.63 3.04
C SER A 31 2.40 39.48 4.23
N ARG A 32 3.59 39.25 4.80
CA ARG A 32 4.16 40.13 5.83
C ARG A 32 4.42 41.55 5.30
N TYR A 33 4.93 41.70 4.07
CA TYR A 33 5.14 43.03 3.49
C TYR A 33 3.82 43.77 3.26
N GLN A 34 2.78 43.10 2.78
CA GLN A 34 1.47 43.71 2.61
C GLN A 34 0.90 44.24 3.93
N GLN A 35 1.03 43.46 5.00
CA GLN A 35 0.65 43.88 6.35
C GLN A 35 1.46 45.08 6.83
N LEU A 36 2.77 45.10 6.56
CA LEU A 36 3.65 46.19 6.99
C LEU A 36 3.34 47.52 6.26
N PHE A 37 2.93 47.44 5.00
CA PHE A 37 2.67 48.62 4.16
C PHE A 37 1.19 49.00 4.09
N ASP A 38 0.32 48.42 4.92
CA ASP A 38 -1.14 48.58 4.87
C ASP A 38 -1.72 48.42 3.45
N ALA A 39 -1.06 47.60 2.63
CA ALA A 39 -1.47 47.35 1.26
C ALA A 39 -2.72 46.45 1.27
N GLN A 40 -3.64 46.72 0.35
CA GLN A 40 -4.77 45.82 0.12
C GLN A 40 -4.23 44.39 -0.12
N PRO A 41 -4.74 43.37 0.59
CA PRO A 41 -4.24 42.01 0.41
C PRO A 41 -4.45 41.61 -1.06
N LEU A 42 -3.36 41.30 -1.76
CA LEU A 42 -3.46 40.61 -3.06
C LEU A 42 -4.26 39.32 -2.82
N ALA A 43 -4.99 38.89 -3.86
CA ALA A 43 -5.76 37.65 -3.86
C ALA A 43 -5.03 36.58 -3.02
N ARG A 44 -5.68 36.15 -1.93
CA ARG A 44 -5.12 35.14 -1.01
C ARG A 44 -4.55 34.01 -1.86
N TRP A 45 -3.37 33.50 -1.51
CA TRP A 45 -2.62 32.46 -2.23
C TRP A 45 -3.37 31.10 -2.29
N GLN A 46 -4.62 31.11 -2.75
CA GLN A 46 -5.57 30.00 -2.73
C GLN A 46 -5.12 28.91 -3.69
N GLU A 47 -4.58 29.28 -4.85
CA GLU A 47 -4.03 28.34 -5.83
C GLU A 47 -2.81 27.60 -5.25
N LEU A 48 -1.97 28.28 -4.48
CA LEU A 48 -0.84 27.63 -3.79
C LEU A 48 -1.33 26.67 -2.70
N GLY A 49 -2.40 27.02 -1.99
CA GLY A 49 -3.06 26.14 -1.03
C GLY A 49 -3.63 24.89 -1.71
N GLN A 50 -4.39 25.05 -2.79
CA GLN A 50 -4.97 23.93 -3.55
C GLN A 50 -3.88 23.04 -4.16
N LEU A 51 -2.83 23.63 -4.75
CA LEU A 51 -1.68 22.90 -5.28
C LEU A 51 -1.00 22.08 -4.19
N THR A 52 -0.83 22.65 -3.00
CA THR A 52 -0.23 21.97 -1.85
C THR A 52 -1.08 20.77 -1.44
N GLU A 53 -2.38 20.95 -1.25
CA GLU A 53 -3.28 19.86 -0.84
C GLU A 53 -3.26 18.70 -1.84
N LEU A 54 -3.27 19.04 -3.14
CA LEU A 54 -3.20 18.04 -4.20
C LEU A 54 -1.85 17.32 -4.24
N PHE A 55 -0.77 18.07 -4.08
CA PHE A 55 0.58 17.52 -4.00
C PHE A 55 0.72 16.56 -2.82
N ASP A 56 0.26 16.96 -1.63
CA ASP A 56 0.31 16.15 -0.42
C ASP A 56 -0.49 14.85 -0.59
N ALA A 57 -1.67 14.93 -1.21
CA ALA A 57 -2.48 13.75 -1.53
C ALA A 57 -1.73 12.80 -2.48
N ARG A 58 -1.10 13.34 -3.55
CA ARG A 58 -0.34 12.53 -4.51
C ARG A 58 0.87 11.89 -3.86
N LYS A 59 1.64 12.64 -3.07
CA LYS A 59 2.77 12.10 -2.30
C LYS A 59 2.32 10.97 -1.37
N ALA A 60 1.20 11.16 -0.67
CA ALA A 60 0.65 10.14 0.21
C ALA A 60 0.25 8.84 -0.52
N VAL A 61 -0.25 8.92 -1.76
CA VAL A 61 -0.54 7.74 -2.60
C VAL A 61 0.74 6.96 -2.92
N TRP A 62 1.79 7.65 -3.38
CA TRP A 62 3.06 6.98 -3.71
C TRP A 62 3.74 6.40 -2.48
N THR A 63 3.70 7.09 -1.33
CA THR A 63 4.20 6.53 -0.08
C THR A 63 3.41 5.30 0.36
N LEU A 64 2.07 5.31 0.19
CA LEU A 64 1.23 4.15 0.50
C LEU A 64 1.52 2.96 -0.43
N LEU A 65 1.77 3.21 -1.72
CA LEU A 65 2.17 2.16 -2.66
C LEU A 65 3.47 1.49 -2.22
N GLN A 66 4.49 2.30 -1.88
CA GLN A 66 5.78 1.80 -1.40
C GLN A 66 5.65 0.97 -0.12
N GLU A 67 4.87 1.50 0.83
CA GLU A 67 4.56 0.83 2.09
C GLU A 67 3.89 -0.53 1.84
N TYR A 68 2.85 -0.54 1.00
CA TYR A 68 2.12 -1.74 0.63
C TYR A 68 3.02 -2.78 -0.07
N ASP A 69 3.83 -2.37 -1.04
CA ASP A 69 4.71 -3.29 -1.77
C ASP A 69 5.81 -3.88 -0.88
N ASN A 70 6.32 -3.11 0.08
CA ASN A 70 7.28 -3.61 1.05
C ASN A 70 6.63 -4.57 2.05
N LYS A 71 5.48 -4.21 2.64
CA LYS A 71 4.74 -5.09 3.55
C LYS A 71 4.33 -6.38 2.87
N ARG A 72 3.75 -6.31 1.66
CA ARG A 72 3.37 -7.49 0.89
C ARG A 72 4.56 -8.40 0.63
N ARG A 73 5.71 -7.86 0.25
CA ARG A 73 6.93 -8.65 0.08
C ARG A 73 7.33 -9.35 1.37
N THR A 74 7.38 -8.62 2.49
CA THR A 74 7.70 -9.18 3.80
C THR A 74 6.75 -10.31 4.17
N TRP A 75 5.43 -10.12 4.01
CA TRP A 75 4.46 -11.17 4.28
C TRP A 75 4.68 -12.41 3.40
N TYR A 76 5.00 -12.22 2.12
CA TYR A 76 5.17 -13.32 1.18
C TYR A 76 6.49 -14.09 1.37
N GLU A 77 7.52 -13.43 1.86
CA GLU A 77 8.84 -14.03 2.14
C GLU A 77 8.95 -14.59 3.57
N THR A 78 8.07 -14.20 4.48
CA THR A 78 8.05 -14.70 5.87
C THR A 78 7.54 -16.14 5.91
N PRO A 79 8.20 -17.05 6.65
CA PRO A 79 7.71 -18.41 6.80
C PRO A 79 6.31 -18.45 7.44
N VAL A 80 5.45 -19.36 6.97
CA VAL A 80 4.03 -19.41 7.37
C VAL A 80 3.83 -19.58 8.88
N GLY A 81 4.72 -20.33 9.54
CA GLY A 81 4.69 -20.51 11.00
C GLY A 81 5.13 -19.27 11.80
N GLN A 82 5.63 -18.23 11.15
CA GLN A 82 6.06 -16.96 11.75
C GLN A 82 5.15 -15.78 11.36
N LEU A 83 4.13 -16.01 10.53
CA LEU A 83 3.19 -14.97 10.13
C LEU A 83 2.32 -14.55 11.31
N ASP A 84 2.16 -13.24 11.47
CA ASP A 84 1.20 -12.65 12.38
C ASP A 84 -0.07 -12.29 11.62
N ALA A 85 -1.09 -13.14 11.72
CA ALA A 85 -2.37 -12.94 11.05
C ALA A 85 -3.08 -11.64 11.48
N GLU A 86 -2.92 -11.22 12.74
CA GLU A 86 -3.58 -10.03 13.28
C GLU A 86 -2.89 -8.76 12.77
N GLU A 87 -1.55 -8.76 12.72
CA GLU A 87 -0.75 -7.67 12.12
C GLU A 87 -1.11 -7.47 10.66
N ILE A 88 -1.15 -8.56 9.86
CA ILE A 88 -1.44 -8.48 8.43
C ILE A 88 -2.86 -7.94 8.21
N GLN A 89 -3.85 -8.46 8.95
CA GLN A 89 -5.24 -7.99 8.86
C GLN A 89 -5.38 -6.51 9.21
N THR A 90 -4.72 -6.08 10.29
CA THR A 90 -4.73 -4.68 10.73
C THR A 90 -4.07 -3.78 9.69
N SER A 91 -2.88 -4.14 9.24
CA SER A 91 -2.14 -3.41 8.20
C SER A 91 -2.94 -3.27 6.89
N VAL A 92 -3.53 -4.37 6.38
CA VAL A 92 -4.35 -4.31 5.16
C VAL A 92 -5.60 -3.44 5.36
N LYS A 93 -6.25 -3.53 6.54
CA LYS A 93 -7.43 -2.71 6.87
C LYS A 93 -7.08 -1.23 6.92
N GLU A 94 -5.98 -0.85 7.57
CA GLU A 94 -5.53 0.53 7.68
C GLU A 94 -5.12 1.10 6.32
N MET A 95 -4.32 0.36 5.55
CA MET A 95 -3.94 0.76 4.20
C MET A 95 -5.16 0.92 3.28
N HIS A 96 -6.17 0.05 3.38
CA HIS A 96 -7.42 0.16 2.62
C HIS A 96 -8.21 1.41 3.01
N GLN A 97 -8.30 1.73 4.30
CA GLN A 97 -8.99 2.94 4.75
C GLN A 97 -8.25 4.20 4.26
N ARG A 98 -6.93 4.21 4.33
CA ARG A 98 -6.08 5.31 3.87
C ARG A 98 -6.19 5.51 2.36
N SER A 99 -6.10 4.45 1.56
CA SER A 99 -6.24 4.54 0.09
C SER A 99 -7.61 5.06 -0.31
N ASN A 100 -8.69 4.57 0.32
CA ASN A 100 -10.05 5.01 0.03
C ASN A 100 -10.26 6.50 0.35
N ARG A 101 -9.75 6.97 1.50
CA ARG A 101 -9.80 8.39 1.89
C ARG A 101 -9.03 9.28 0.90
N LEU A 102 -7.83 8.88 0.50
CA LEU A 102 -7.01 9.63 -0.48
C LEU A 102 -7.71 9.71 -1.84
N LEU A 103 -8.26 8.60 -2.32
CA LEU A 103 -8.99 8.57 -3.59
C LEU A 103 -10.25 9.44 -3.54
N GLY A 104 -10.97 9.45 -2.40
CA GLY A 104 -12.12 10.33 -2.18
C GLY A 104 -11.72 11.81 -2.22
N LEU A 105 -10.68 12.19 -1.46
CA LEU A 105 -10.16 13.57 -1.43
C LEU A 105 -9.79 14.07 -2.83
N MET A 106 -9.10 13.24 -3.62
CA MET A 106 -8.74 13.59 -5.00
C MET A 106 -9.96 13.80 -5.88
N LYS A 107 -10.96 12.90 -5.80
CA LYS A 107 -12.21 13.01 -6.56
C LYS A 107 -13.00 14.26 -6.19
N ASP A 108 -13.11 14.58 -4.91
CA ASP A 108 -13.82 15.78 -4.42
C ASP A 108 -13.17 17.07 -4.92
N LYS A 109 -11.86 17.04 -5.17
CA LYS A 109 -11.08 18.15 -5.76
C LYS A 109 -11.07 18.13 -7.29
N GLY A 110 -11.82 17.23 -7.94
CA GLY A 110 -11.87 17.10 -9.39
C GLY A 110 -10.60 16.50 -10.01
N PHE A 111 -9.76 15.84 -9.21
CA PHE A 111 -8.52 15.22 -9.65
C PHE A 111 -8.69 13.72 -9.84
N VAL A 112 -8.36 13.23 -11.03
CA VAL A 112 -8.36 11.81 -11.36
C VAL A 112 -6.92 11.32 -11.44
N ASP A 113 -6.54 10.42 -10.53
CA ASP A 113 -5.21 9.82 -10.48
C ASP A 113 -5.34 8.30 -10.70
N SER A 114 -4.74 7.81 -11.78
CA SER A 114 -4.78 6.38 -12.12
C SER A 114 -4.02 5.53 -11.10
N VAL A 115 -2.90 6.03 -10.57
CA VAL A 115 -2.10 5.31 -9.59
C VAL A 115 -2.87 5.18 -8.28
N ALA A 116 -3.56 6.23 -7.85
CA ALA A 116 -4.42 6.16 -6.67
C ALA A 116 -5.53 5.09 -6.82
N ALA A 117 -6.14 5.01 -8.01
CA ALA A 117 -7.16 4.00 -8.31
C ALA A 117 -6.59 2.57 -8.35
N GLU A 118 -5.40 2.38 -8.94
CA GLU A 118 -4.70 1.10 -9.00
C GLU A 118 -4.27 0.60 -7.62
N VAL A 119 -3.75 1.49 -6.77
CA VAL A 119 -3.37 1.20 -5.38
C VAL A 119 -4.60 0.79 -4.56
N GLU A 120 -5.71 1.53 -4.66
CA GLU A 120 -6.96 1.18 -3.97
C GLU A 120 -7.48 -0.19 -4.42
N THR A 121 -7.48 -0.44 -5.73
CA THR A 121 -7.92 -1.71 -6.31
C THR A 121 -7.05 -2.87 -5.83
N SER A 122 -5.73 -2.70 -5.81
CA SER A 122 -4.77 -3.73 -5.38
C SER A 122 -4.94 -4.08 -3.90
N ILE A 123 -5.06 -3.07 -3.03
CA ILE A 123 -5.27 -3.29 -1.59
C ILE A 123 -6.65 -3.91 -1.33
N LYS A 124 -7.67 -3.50 -2.09
CA LYS A 124 -9.02 -4.09 -2.00
C LYS A 124 -9.03 -5.55 -2.42
N GLN A 125 -8.28 -5.91 -3.45
CA GLN A 125 -8.10 -7.30 -3.87
C GLN A 125 -7.38 -8.10 -2.78
N MET A 126 -6.25 -7.58 -2.26
CA MET A 126 -5.54 -8.15 -1.11
C MET A 126 -6.49 -8.46 0.05
N LYS A 127 -7.31 -7.49 0.44
CA LYS A 127 -8.25 -7.61 1.54
C LYS A 127 -9.34 -8.67 1.30
N LYS A 128 -9.83 -8.80 0.07
CA LYS A 128 -11.01 -9.64 -0.23
C LYS A 128 -10.65 -11.07 -0.60
N GLU A 129 -9.64 -11.23 -1.44
CA GLU A 129 -9.34 -12.51 -2.09
C GLU A 129 -8.20 -13.24 -1.37
N PHE A 130 -7.15 -12.51 -0.99
CA PHE A 130 -5.93 -13.12 -0.46
C PHE A 130 -5.92 -13.20 1.06
N LEU A 131 -6.39 -12.15 1.75
CA LEU A 131 -6.32 -12.04 3.21
C LEU A 131 -6.98 -13.21 3.96
N PRO A 132 -8.18 -13.70 3.60
CA PRO A 132 -8.76 -14.86 4.28
C PRO A 132 -7.86 -16.10 4.23
N VAL A 133 -7.29 -16.38 3.06
CA VAL A 133 -6.37 -17.52 2.86
C VAL A 133 -5.09 -17.35 3.67
N ILE A 134 -4.55 -16.13 3.72
CA ILE A 134 -3.35 -15.82 4.51
C ILE A 134 -3.62 -16.05 5.99
N VAL A 135 -4.79 -15.65 6.49
CA VAL A 135 -5.19 -15.89 7.89
C VAL A 135 -5.28 -17.39 8.17
N ASP A 136 -5.89 -18.16 7.26
CA ASP A 136 -5.94 -19.62 7.39
C ASP A 136 -4.53 -20.24 7.37
N CYS A 137 -3.63 -19.76 6.51
CA CYS A 137 -2.23 -20.19 6.46
C CYS A 137 -1.42 -19.79 7.71
N ALA A 138 -1.75 -18.68 8.36
CA ALA A 138 -1.08 -18.21 9.56
C ALA A 138 -1.65 -18.83 10.85
N ASN A 139 -2.53 -19.83 10.73
CA ASN A 139 -3.11 -20.51 11.88
C ASN A 139 -2.04 -21.33 12.65
N PRO A 140 -1.73 -21.00 13.92
CA PRO A 140 -0.72 -21.69 14.71
C PRO A 140 -1.06 -23.16 15.01
N ASP A 141 -2.32 -23.57 14.88
CA ASP A 141 -2.75 -24.96 15.08
C ASP A 141 -2.39 -25.88 13.88
N LEU A 142 -1.93 -25.31 12.76
CA LEU A 142 -1.47 -26.06 11.60
C LEU A 142 -0.11 -26.72 11.88
N THR A 143 -0.17 -27.96 12.36
CA THR A 143 0.99 -28.84 12.51
C THR A 143 1.61 -29.23 11.16
N LYS A 144 2.82 -29.80 11.23
CA LYS A 144 3.52 -30.40 10.09
C LYS A 144 2.62 -31.36 9.29
N ASP A 145 1.89 -32.24 9.96
CA ASP A 145 1.03 -33.23 9.31
C ASP A 145 -0.16 -32.57 8.58
N HIS A 146 -0.67 -31.44 9.10
CA HIS A 146 -1.70 -30.66 8.41
C HIS A 146 -1.13 -30.07 7.12
N TRP A 147 0.06 -29.46 7.18
CA TRP A 147 0.71 -28.90 6.01
C TRP A 147 1.09 -29.94 4.95
N ASP A 148 1.57 -31.12 5.36
CA ASP A 148 1.86 -32.22 4.43
C ASP A 148 0.61 -32.62 3.63
N ARG A 149 -0.57 -32.62 4.26
CA ARG A 149 -1.86 -32.90 3.59
C ARG A 149 -2.32 -31.76 2.69
N ILE A 150 -2.15 -30.50 3.13
CA ILE A 150 -2.47 -29.31 2.34
C ILE A 150 -1.65 -29.32 1.05
N LEU A 151 -0.32 -29.50 1.15
CA LEU A 151 0.59 -29.51 0.01
C LEU A 151 0.27 -30.64 -0.98
N GLN A 152 -0.17 -31.82 -0.51
CA GLN A 152 -0.59 -32.93 -1.38
C GLN A 152 -1.85 -32.65 -2.19
N LYS A 153 -2.73 -31.76 -1.70
CA LYS A 153 -3.97 -31.39 -2.39
C LYS A 153 -3.77 -30.24 -3.39
N LEU A 154 -2.63 -29.55 -3.35
CA LEU A 154 -2.36 -28.42 -4.24
C LEU A 154 -1.88 -28.89 -5.62
N PRO A 155 -2.44 -28.33 -6.71
CA PRO A 155 -2.28 -28.86 -8.07
C PRO A 155 -0.87 -28.75 -8.63
N THR A 156 -0.10 -27.74 -8.21
CA THR A 156 1.24 -27.45 -8.76
C THR A 156 2.36 -27.76 -7.77
N ALA A 157 2.03 -28.40 -6.66
CA ALA A 157 3.02 -28.79 -5.66
C ALA A 157 3.90 -29.98 -6.10
N ASP A 158 3.54 -30.71 -7.18
CA ASP A 158 4.29 -31.77 -7.91
C ASP A 158 5.44 -32.47 -7.14
N GLY A 159 5.20 -32.87 -5.89
CA GLY A 159 6.17 -33.60 -5.06
C GLY A 159 6.85 -32.84 -3.91
N ALA A 160 6.46 -31.60 -3.58
CA ALA A 160 6.74 -30.98 -2.27
C ALA A 160 5.93 -31.70 -1.18
N LYS A 161 6.25 -32.96 -0.91
CA LYS A 161 5.44 -33.86 -0.06
C LYS A 161 5.55 -33.55 1.43
N GLN A 162 6.45 -32.66 1.81
CA GLN A 162 6.79 -32.42 3.21
C GLN A 162 6.96 -30.92 3.46
N PHE A 163 6.27 -30.48 4.50
CA PHE A 163 6.40 -29.18 5.11
C PHE A 163 7.84 -28.94 5.55
N ARG A 164 8.29 -27.73 5.27
CA ARG A 164 9.58 -27.18 5.68
C ARG A 164 9.30 -25.94 6.51
N GLU A 165 10.08 -25.70 7.55
CA GLU A 165 9.95 -24.50 8.40
C GLU A 165 10.16 -23.19 7.64
N THR A 166 10.75 -23.25 6.44
CA THR A 166 10.97 -22.11 5.54
C THR A 166 9.84 -21.88 4.55
N LEU A 167 8.78 -22.71 4.55
CA LEU A 167 7.65 -22.57 3.63
C LEU A 167 7.00 -21.19 3.81
N CYS A 168 6.87 -20.41 2.74
CA CYS A 168 6.32 -19.05 2.78
C CYS A 168 5.15 -18.87 1.80
N LEU A 169 4.46 -17.72 1.84
CA LEU A 169 3.31 -17.50 0.96
C LEU A 169 3.71 -17.35 -0.51
N ASP A 170 4.93 -16.94 -0.82
CA ASP A 170 5.41 -16.88 -2.21
C ASP A 170 5.46 -18.27 -2.85
N GLU A 171 6.00 -19.26 -2.13
CA GLU A 171 5.99 -20.66 -2.57
C GLU A 171 4.55 -21.20 -2.66
N LEU A 172 3.70 -20.95 -1.66
CA LEU A 172 2.31 -21.38 -1.66
C LEU A 172 1.47 -20.74 -2.78
N SER A 173 1.76 -19.48 -3.11
CA SER A 173 1.17 -18.81 -4.27
C SER A 173 1.54 -19.54 -5.56
N GLY A 174 2.80 -19.96 -5.70
CA GLY A 174 3.25 -20.78 -6.83
C GLY A 174 2.59 -22.16 -6.90
N TYR A 175 2.13 -22.70 -5.77
CA TYR A 175 1.38 -23.96 -5.70
C TYR A 175 -0.12 -23.79 -5.94
N GLY A 176 -0.61 -22.56 -6.07
CA GLY A 176 -2.00 -22.26 -6.33
C GLY A 176 -2.90 -22.26 -5.09
N VAL A 177 -2.35 -21.89 -3.91
CA VAL A 177 -3.13 -21.87 -2.65
C VAL A 177 -4.28 -20.87 -2.71
N PHE A 178 -4.10 -19.74 -3.39
CA PHE A 178 -5.09 -18.66 -3.45
C PHE A 178 -6.25 -18.98 -4.39
N GLU A 179 -6.02 -19.82 -5.39
CA GLU A 179 -7.04 -20.37 -6.29
C GLU A 179 -7.81 -21.54 -5.64
N ASN A 180 -7.26 -22.12 -4.56
CA ASN A 180 -7.81 -23.27 -3.87
C ASN A 180 -7.95 -23.01 -2.35
N PRO A 181 -8.67 -21.95 -1.93
CA PRO A 181 -8.74 -21.52 -0.52
C PRO A 181 -9.31 -22.60 0.41
N GLY A 182 -10.23 -23.43 -0.09
CA GLY A 182 -10.85 -24.51 0.67
C GLY A 182 -9.89 -25.63 1.08
N VAL A 183 -8.67 -25.67 0.54
CA VAL A 183 -7.66 -26.68 0.91
C VAL A 183 -7.05 -26.41 2.29
N VAL A 184 -6.90 -25.12 2.66
CA VAL A 184 -6.30 -24.71 3.94
C VAL A 184 -7.36 -24.67 5.04
N ALA A 185 -8.60 -24.32 4.70
CA ALA A 185 -9.72 -24.25 5.64
C ALA A 185 -10.33 -25.62 6.01
N SER A 186 -9.89 -26.73 5.38
CA SER A 186 -10.43 -28.10 5.58
C SER A 186 -9.64 -28.93 6.58
#